data_AF-A0A3D2QHH6-F1
#
_entry.id   AF-A0A3D2QHH6-F1
#
_cell.length_a   1.000
_cell.length_b   1.000
_cell.length_c   1.000
_cell.angle_alpha   90.00
_cell.angle_beta   90.00
_cell.angle_gamma   90.00
#
_symmetry.space_group_name_H-M   'P 1'
#
loop_
_entity.id
_entity.type
_entity.pdbx_description
1 polymer ?
#
loop_
_entity_poly.entity_id
_entity_poly.type
_entity_poly.pdbx_seq_one_letter_code
_entity_poly.pdbx_strand_id
1 'polypeptide(L)'
;MKIPKRIARTVIGSLKGGVVPRIGLPYITVGRKREIDALLHDVEIIADGGASFRFIAGRYGSGKSFLLQTIRNYVLERNFVVVDADLSPERRLQGTHGQGLATYRELVQNMSTKTKPEGGALTLILDRWIAK
;
A
#
# COMPACT_ATOMS: atom_id res chain seq x y z
N MET A 1 4.96 -22.78 -9.80
CA MET A 1 4.03 -21.94 -9.01
C MET A 1 2.73 -21.79 -9.81
N LYS A 2 1.55 -22.07 -9.22
CA LYS A 2 0.26 -22.01 -9.95
C LYS A 2 -0.51 -20.77 -9.49
N ILE A 3 -0.72 -19.81 -10.40
CA ILE A 3 -1.43 -18.56 -10.10
C ILE A 3 -2.95 -18.82 -10.15
N PRO A 4 -3.73 -18.48 -9.12
CA PRO A 4 -5.20 -18.58 -9.17
C PRO A 4 -5.77 -17.74 -10.32
N LYS A 5 -6.73 -18.28 -11.08
CA LYS A 5 -7.33 -17.60 -12.26
C LYS A 5 -7.86 -16.20 -11.94
N ARG A 6 -8.45 -16.01 -10.76
CA ARG A 6 -8.93 -14.70 -10.29
C ARG A 6 -7.80 -13.68 -10.19
N ILE A 7 -6.68 -14.05 -9.56
CA ILE A 7 -5.50 -13.19 -9.41
C ILE A 7 -4.90 -12.89 -10.78
N ALA A 8 -4.75 -13.90 -11.64
CA ALA A 8 -4.22 -13.71 -12.99
C ALA A 8 -5.06 -12.71 -13.82
N ARG A 9 -6.39 -12.79 -13.74
CA ARG A 9 -7.30 -11.83 -14.41
C ARG A 9 -7.10 -10.40 -13.89
N THR A 10 -7.00 -10.20 -12.57
CA THR A 10 -6.75 -8.88 -11.99
C THR A 10 -5.40 -8.31 -12.45
N VAL A 11 -4.35 -9.12 -12.40
CA VAL A 11 -3.01 -8.71 -12.85
C VAL A 11 -3.03 -8.27 -14.32
N ILE A 12 -3.59 -9.10 -15.21
CA ILE A 12 -3.69 -8.78 -16.65
C ILE A 12 -4.51 -7.51 -16.88
N GLY A 13 -5.64 -7.34 -16.19
CA GLY A 13 -6.49 -6.16 -16.30
C GLY A 13 -5.78 -4.86 -15.91
N SER A 14 -5.08 -4.86 -14.77
CA SER A 14 -4.32 -3.70 -14.31
C SER A 14 -3.18 -3.33 -15.27
N LEU A 15 -2.41 -4.32 -15.71
CA LEU A 15 -1.31 -4.09 -16.66
C LEU A 15 -1.81 -3.55 -18.01
N LYS A 16 -2.94 -4.05 -18.51
CA LYS A 16 -3.58 -3.52 -19.73
C LYS A 16 -3.99 -2.06 -19.59
N GLY A 17 -4.41 -1.64 -18.39
CA GLY A 17 -4.76 -0.26 -18.07
C GLY A 17 -3.57 0.64 -17.73
N GLY A 18 -2.33 0.14 -17.76
CA GLY A 18 -1.14 0.90 -17.37
C GLY A 18 -1.05 1.18 -15.86
N VAL A 19 -1.81 0.45 -15.03
CA VAL A 19 -1.83 0.61 -13.58
C VAL A 19 -1.20 -0.58 -12.87
N VAL A 20 -0.67 -0.32 -11.68
CA VAL A 20 -0.11 -1.37 -10.83
C VAL A 20 -1.25 -2.14 -10.15
N PRO A 21 -1.31 -3.48 -10.24
CA PRO A 21 -2.37 -4.24 -9.60
C PRO A 21 -2.33 -4.12 -8.08
N ARG A 22 -3.48 -4.11 -7.40
CA ARG A 22 -3.54 -4.11 -5.92
C ARG A 22 -3.21 -5.48 -5.33
N ILE A 23 -3.55 -6.56 -6.03
CA ILE A 23 -3.30 -7.95 -5.62
C ILE A 23 -2.47 -8.71 -6.65
N GLY A 24 -1.69 -9.70 -6.19
CA GLY A 24 -0.92 -10.57 -7.08
C GLY A 24 0.42 -10.02 -7.55
N LEU A 25 0.88 -8.88 -7.01
CA LEU A 25 2.21 -8.34 -7.32
C LEU A 25 3.38 -9.30 -7.09
N PRO A 26 3.38 -10.16 -6.05
CA PRO A 26 4.49 -11.09 -5.82
C PRO A 26 4.76 -12.04 -7.00
N TYR A 27 3.76 -12.30 -7.85
CA TYR A 27 3.91 -13.14 -9.03
C TYR A 27 4.66 -12.48 -10.19
N ILE A 28 4.78 -11.14 -10.19
CA ILE A 28 5.36 -10.37 -11.30
C ILE A 28 6.52 -9.46 -10.86
N THR A 29 6.87 -9.45 -9.58
CA THR A 29 7.95 -8.62 -9.05
C THR A 29 9.30 -9.23 -9.39
N VAL A 30 10.13 -8.50 -10.15
CA VAL A 30 11.48 -8.94 -10.56
C VAL A 30 12.51 -7.84 -10.28
N GLY A 31 13.74 -8.24 -9.96
CA GLY A 31 14.91 -7.32 -9.97
C GLY A 31 14.92 -6.22 -8.89
N ARG A 32 14.29 -6.43 -7.73
CA ARG A 32 14.17 -5.43 -6.64
C ARG A 32 14.58 -5.93 -5.26
N LYS A 33 15.38 -7.00 -5.21
CA LYS A 33 15.66 -7.70 -3.95
C LYS A 33 16.24 -6.76 -2.89
N ARG A 34 17.23 -5.94 -3.25
CA ARG A 34 17.90 -5.01 -2.32
C ARG A 34 16.95 -3.95 -1.78
N GLU A 35 16.12 -3.36 -2.63
CA GLU A 35 15.13 -2.37 -2.19
C GLU A 35 14.09 -3.01 -1.27
N ILE A 36 13.59 -4.20 -1.61
CA ILE A 36 12.63 -4.93 -0.78
C ILE A 36 13.26 -5.28 0.57
N ASP A 37 14.47 -5.83 0.60
CA ASP A 37 15.16 -6.21 1.86
C ASP A 37 15.34 -4.98 2.76
N ALA A 38 15.75 -3.83 2.21
CA ALA A 38 15.89 -2.60 2.97
C ALA A 38 14.56 -2.08 3.56
N LEU A 39 13.45 -2.29 2.86
CA LEU A 39 12.12 -1.89 3.31
C LEU A 39 11.52 -2.90 4.30
N LEU A 40 11.86 -4.18 4.18
CA LEU A 40 11.46 -5.20 5.16
C LEU A 40 12.15 -4.98 6.50
N HIS A 41 13.40 -4.52 6.50
CA HIS A 41 14.09 -4.15 7.73
C HIS A 41 13.35 -3.03 8.50
N ASP A 42 12.78 -2.04 7.81
CA ASP A 42 11.95 -1.03 8.46
C ASP A 42 10.71 -1.62 9.12
N VAL A 43 10.10 -2.62 8.49
CA VAL A 43 8.90 -3.26 9.00
C VAL A 43 9.20 -3.99 10.30
N GLU A 44 10.40 -4.56 10.45
CA GLU A 44 10.87 -5.15 11.70
C GLU A 44 11.00 -4.08 12.80
N ILE A 45 11.64 -2.95 12.50
CA ILE A 45 11.76 -1.82 13.44
C ILE A 45 10.39 -1.33 13.90
N ILE A 46 9.42 -1.22 12.99
CA ILE A 46 8.05 -0.78 13.32
C ILE A 46 7.31 -1.84 14.14
N ALA A 47 7.53 -3.14 13.86
CA ALA A 47 6.94 -4.23 14.64
C ALA A 47 7.38 -4.20 16.10
N ASP A 48 8.61 -3.76 16.37
CA ASP A 48 9.18 -3.61 17.72
C ASP A 48 8.77 -2.30 18.43
N GLY A 49 7.84 -1.53 17.84
CA GLY A 49 7.31 -0.28 18.41
C GLY A 49 8.09 0.98 17.99
N GLY A 50 9.02 0.86 17.04
CA GLY A 50 9.74 1.99 16.46
C GLY A 50 8.96 2.70 15.34
N ALA A 51 9.62 3.66 14.70
CA ALA A 51 9.12 4.37 13.53
C ALA A 51 10.21 4.52 12.46
N SER A 52 9.83 4.49 11.19
CA SER A 52 10.72 4.76 10.06
C SER A 52 10.05 5.71 9.07
N PHE A 53 10.88 6.48 8.36
CA PHE A 53 10.44 7.37 7.29
C PHE A 53 11.43 7.33 6.14
N ARG A 54 10.93 7.17 4.91
CA ARG A 54 11.76 7.08 3.70
C ARG A 54 11.23 7.92 2.55
N PHE A 55 12.17 8.48 1.79
CA PHE A 55 11.91 9.02 0.46
C PHE A 55 12.36 8.01 -0.60
N ILE A 56 11.48 7.71 -1.56
CA ILE A 56 11.81 6.88 -2.74
C ILE A 56 11.85 7.79 -3.98
N ALA A 57 13.05 8.08 -4.46
CA ALA A 57 13.27 8.94 -5.63
C ALA A 57 13.76 8.14 -6.85
N GLY A 58 13.48 8.65 -8.05
CA GLY A 58 13.85 7.99 -9.31
C GLY A 58 13.10 8.55 -10.52
N ARG A 59 13.54 8.20 -11.73
CA ARG A 59 12.95 8.68 -12.99
C ARG A 59 11.48 8.26 -13.15
N TYR A 60 10.72 8.99 -13.96
CA TYR A 60 9.38 8.53 -14.36
C TYR A 60 9.47 7.15 -15.02
N GLY A 61 8.52 6.26 -14.74
CA GLY A 61 8.55 4.87 -15.21
C GLY A 61 9.55 3.95 -14.51
N SER A 62 10.37 4.44 -13.56
CA SER A 62 11.36 3.60 -12.86
C SER A 62 10.77 2.62 -11.83
N GLY A 63 9.45 2.37 -11.84
CA GLY A 63 8.80 1.40 -10.97
C GLY A 63 8.60 1.83 -9.50
N LYS A 64 8.61 3.14 -9.18
CA LYS A 64 8.41 3.62 -7.80
C LYS A 64 7.04 3.24 -7.23
N SER A 65 5.96 3.52 -7.96
CA SER A 65 4.61 3.14 -7.55
C SER A 65 4.46 1.62 -7.45
N PHE A 66 5.13 0.89 -8.34
CA PHE A 66 5.19 -0.57 -8.27
C PHE A 66 5.83 -1.02 -6.95
N LEU A 67 7.00 -0.48 -6.59
CA LEU A 67 7.70 -0.79 -5.35
C LEU A 67 6.85 -0.47 -4.11
N LEU A 68 6.17 0.68 -4.08
CA LEU A 68 5.25 1.04 -3.00
C LEU A 68 4.12 0.02 -2.83
N GLN A 69 3.51 -0.43 -3.93
CA GLN A 69 2.48 -1.47 -3.89
C GLN A 69 3.05 -2.85 -3.52
N THR A 70 4.31 -3.16 -3.88
CA THR A 70 4.99 -4.38 -3.45
C THR A 70 5.09 -4.42 -1.93
N ILE A 71 5.59 -3.34 -1.32
CA ILE A 71 5.78 -3.24 0.13
C ILE A 71 4.43 -3.33 0.84
N ARG A 72 3.43 -2.58 0.35
CA ARG A 72 2.06 -2.64 0.87
C ARG A 72 1.58 -4.09 1.00
N ASN A 73 1.73 -4.90 -0.04
CA ASN A 73 1.33 -6.30 -0.01
C ASN A 73 2.13 -7.12 1.02
N TYR A 74 3.44 -6.89 1.13
CA TYR A 74 4.28 -7.55 2.12
C TYR A 74 3.92 -7.21 3.58
N VAL A 75 3.54 -5.97 3.87
CA VAL A 75 3.17 -5.56 5.23
C VAL A 75 1.75 -5.98 5.60
N LEU A 76 0.82 -5.99 4.64
CA LEU A 76 -0.52 -6.55 4.84
C LEU A 76 -0.44 -8.04 5.20
N GLU A 77 0.45 -8.81 4.56
CA GLU A 77 0.67 -10.22 4.91
C GLU A 77 1.19 -10.42 6.34
N ARG A 78 1.90 -9.42 6.89
CA ARG A 78 2.40 -9.36 8.28
C ARG A 78 1.40 -8.75 9.27
N ASN A 79 0.12 -8.64 8.89
CA ASN A 79 -0.97 -8.13 9.72
C ASN A 79 -0.85 -6.64 10.10
N PHE A 80 -0.10 -5.84 9.34
CA PHE A 80 -0.15 -4.39 9.48
C PHE A 80 -1.44 -3.81 8.87
N VAL A 81 -1.87 -2.68 9.40
CA VAL A 81 -2.82 -1.78 8.74
C VAL A 81 -2.04 -0.85 7.83
N VAL A 82 -2.50 -0.67 6.60
CA VAL A 82 -1.87 0.24 5.64
C VAL A 82 -2.86 1.30 5.20
N VAL A 83 -2.38 2.55 5.08
CA VAL A 83 -3.07 3.66 4.43
C VAL A 83 -2.19 4.20 3.32
N ASP A 84 -2.78 4.57 2.18
CA ASP A 84 -2.08 5.22 1.07
C ASP A 84 -2.98 6.25 0.40
N ALA A 85 -2.35 7.31 -0.14
CA ALA A 85 -3.03 8.36 -0.88
C ALA A 85 -2.05 8.98 -1.89
N ASP A 86 -2.58 9.37 -3.05
CA ASP A 86 -1.83 10.16 -4.01
C ASP A 86 -1.87 11.64 -3.61
N LEU A 87 -0.70 12.27 -3.59
CA LEU A 87 -0.58 13.69 -3.34
C LEU A 87 -0.92 14.48 -4.61
N SER A 88 -1.73 15.53 -4.45
CA SER A 88 -2.11 16.49 -5.48
C SER A 88 -2.18 17.91 -4.88
N PRO A 89 -2.36 18.97 -5.68
CA PRO A 89 -2.56 20.32 -5.15
C PRO A 89 -3.72 20.41 -4.12
N GLU A 90 -4.76 19.61 -4.30
CA GLU A 90 -5.94 19.52 -3.43
C GLU A 90 -5.74 18.53 -2.26
N ARG A 91 -4.87 17.54 -2.43
CA ARG A 91 -4.49 16.54 -1.42
C ARG A 91 -3.00 16.63 -1.10
N ARG A 92 -2.64 17.52 -0.18
CA ARG A 92 -1.25 17.73 0.27
C ARG A 92 -1.17 17.71 1.79
N LEU A 93 0.00 17.36 2.31
CA LEU A 93 0.27 17.22 3.75
C LEU A 93 0.08 18.52 4.55
N GLN A 94 0.08 19.67 3.87
CA GLN A 94 -0.07 20.99 4.48
C GLN A 94 -0.95 21.89 3.59
N GLY A 95 -1.75 22.75 4.21
CA GLY A 95 -2.51 23.79 3.51
C GLY A 95 -3.45 24.52 4.45
N THR A 96 -3.95 25.68 4.02
CA THR A 96 -4.83 26.55 4.81
C THR A 96 -6.32 26.40 4.47
N HIS A 97 -6.65 25.65 3.42
CA HIS A 97 -8.02 25.52 2.90
C HIS A 97 -8.48 24.06 2.91
N GLY A 98 -8.17 23.34 3.99
CA GLY A 98 -8.65 21.97 4.20
C GLY A 98 -7.92 20.89 3.40
N GLN A 99 -6.83 21.21 2.67
CA GLN A 99 -6.10 20.20 1.88
C GLN A 99 -5.52 19.08 2.76
N GLY A 100 -4.96 19.40 3.93
CA GLY A 100 -4.46 18.40 4.87
C GLY A 100 -5.57 17.47 5.37
N LEU A 101 -6.76 18.03 5.64
CA LEU A 101 -7.94 17.27 6.02
C LEU A 101 -8.44 16.38 4.86
N ALA A 102 -8.37 16.86 3.62
CA ALA A 102 -8.68 16.06 2.45
C ALA A 102 -7.74 14.86 2.31
N THR A 103 -6.43 15.05 2.49
CA THR A 103 -5.45 13.95 2.51
C THR A 103 -5.72 12.97 3.65
N TYR A 104 -6.03 13.45 4.86
CA TYR A 104 -6.35 12.58 5.98
C TYR A 104 -7.59 11.71 5.70
N ARG A 105 -8.66 12.31 5.17
CA ARG A 105 -9.89 11.59 4.80
C ARG A 105 -9.60 10.51 3.75
N GLU A 106 -8.82 10.84 2.72
CA GLU A 106 -8.40 9.89 1.69
C GLU A 106 -7.62 8.71 2.28
N LEU A 107 -6.65 8.98 3.17
CA LEU A 107 -5.87 7.95 3.85
C LEU A 107 -6.76 7.01 4.67
N VAL A 108 -7.70 7.57 5.44
CA VAL A 108 -8.63 6.79 6.25
C VAL A 108 -9.57 5.95 5.37
N GLN A 109 -10.06 6.51 4.26
CA GLN A 109 -10.91 5.80 3.31
C GLN A 109 -10.15 4.62 2.66
N ASN A 110 -8.87 4.81 2.34
CA ASN A 110 -8.00 3.78 1.75
C ASN A 110 -7.40 2.82 2.78
N MET A 111 -7.75 2.95 4.07
CA MET A 111 -7.29 2.04 5.12
C MET A 111 -7.59 0.59 4.77
N SER A 112 -6.56 -0.25 4.87
CA SER A 112 -6.59 -1.62 4.38
C SER A 112 -5.95 -2.58 5.37
N THR A 113 -6.47 -3.81 5.37
CA THR A 113 -5.98 -4.94 6.18
C THR A 113 -5.78 -6.15 5.29
N LYS A 114 -5.12 -7.19 5.81
CA LYS A 114 -4.94 -8.47 5.11
C LYS A 114 -6.23 -9.02 4.49
N THR A 115 -7.34 -8.92 5.22
CA THR A 115 -8.65 -9.43 4.81
C THR A 115 -9.45 -8.46 3.93
N LYS A 116 -9.04 -7.18 3.86
CA LYS A 116 -9.67 -6.15 3.03
C LYS A 116 -8.60 -5.25 2.39
N PRO A 117 -7.87 -5.77 1.36
CA PRO A 117 -6.71 -5.10 0.77
C PRO A 117 -7.05 -3.92 -0.16
N GLU A 118 -8.32 -3.80 -0.57
CA GLU A 118 -8.81 -2.80 -1.53
C GLU A 118 -9.23 -1.47 -0.87
N GLY A 119 -9.15 -1.33 0.46
CA GLY A 119 -9.61 -0.13 1.19
C GLY A 119 -10.86 -0.34 2.05
N GLY A 120 -11.24 0.71 2.80
CA GLY A 120 -12.44 0.74 3.64
C GLY A 120 -12.43 -0.24 4.81
N ALA A 121 -11.25 -0.55 5.37
CA ALA A 121 -11.10 -1.49 6.47
C ALA A 121 -11.44 -0.91 7.85
N LEU A 122 -11.62 0.41 7.98
CA LEU A 122 -11.90 1.04 9.28
C LEU A 122 -13.13 0.45 9.97
N THR A 123 -14.26 0.33 9.26
CA THR A 123 -15.49 -0.25 9.82
C THR A 123 -15.25 -1.66 10.35
N LEU A 124 -14.56 -2.50 9.57
CA LEU A 124 -14.23 -3.88 9.97
C LEU A 124 -13.36 -3.92 11.23
N ILE A 125 -12.42 -2.99 11.37
CA ILE A 125 -11.55 -2.87 12.54
C ILE A 125 -12.39 -2.48 13.76
N LEU A 126 -13.24 -1.46 13.64
CA LEU A 126 -14.10 -0.97 14.72
C LEU A 126 -15.10 -2.04 15.18
N ASP A 127 -15.76 -2.72 14.25
CA ASP A 127 -16.72 -3.79 14.56
C ASP A 127 -16.07 -4.91 15.39
N ARG A 128 -14.86 -5.33 15.00
CA ARG A 128 -14.09 -6.34 15.75
C ARG A 128 -13.60 -5.85 17.11
N TRP A 129 -13.33 -4.55 17.23
CA TRP A 129 -12.87 -3.96 18.48
C TRP A 129 -14.00 -3.80 19.50
N ILE A 130 -15.19 -3.39 19.05
CA ILE A 130 -16.38 -3.22 19.90
C ILE A 130 -16.97 -4.57 20.31
N ALA A 131 -16.88 -5.59 19.45
CA ALA A 131 -17.36 -6.93 19.75
C ALA A 131 -16.47 -7.71 20.75
N LYS A 132 -15.34 -7.13 21.17
CA LYS A 132 -14.50 -7.63 22.28
C LYS A 132 -14.92 -6.97 23.58
#